data_AF-A0A8H3DGI8-F1
#
_entry.id   AF-A0A8H3DGI8-F1
#
_cell.length_a   1.000
_cell.length_b   1.000
_cell.length_c   1.000
_cell.angle_alpha   90.00
_cell.angle_beta   90.00
_cell.angle_gamma   90.00
#
_symmetry.space_group_name_H-M   'P 1'
#
loop_
_entity.id
_entity.type
_entity.pdbx_description
1 polymer ?
#
loop_
_entity_poly.entity_id
_entity_poly.type
_entity_poly.pdbx_seq_one_letter_code
_entity_poly.pdbx_strand_id
1 'polypeptide(L)'
;MRLSTLPRITPKPILIKTYATAPQGRGGRPEAAPPDPRNDIIRRTLYPEPRPNVTGLPSSPTGVHRPDVQLALERAIPSAEAHETIERAWKLYQRRVREEREAELGRKYESMRKAVEVLKELDPVSYAEAARGVDSRRLGEAERERMKEMRRGARKKAESRVEGLFPREMRIPTDTPSRDGWNHGWTAL
;
A
#
# COMPACT_ATOMS: atom_id res chain seq x y z
N MET A 1 -33.53 -1.96 33.46
CA MET A 1 -32.08 -2.21 33.57
C MET A 1 -31.67 -3.15 32.43
N ARG A 2 -31.00 -2.65 31.38
CA ARG A 2 -30.55 -3.50 30.24
C ARG A 2 -29.07 -3.83 30.44
N LEU A 3 -28.76 -5.11 30.63
CA LEU A 3 -27.40 -5.61 30.84
C LEU A 3 -26.59 -5.44 29.54
N SER A 4 -25.49 -4.69 29.59
CA SER A 4 -24.54 -4.57 28.50
C SER A 4 -23.66 -5.82 28.43
N THR A 5 -23.95 -6.73 27.52
CA THR A 5 -23.05 -7.84 27.21
C THR A 5 -21.97 -7.36 26.25
N LEU A 6 -20.78 -7.05 26.79
CA LEU A 6 -19.58 -6.82 25.99
C LEU A 6 -19.17 -8.11 25.27
N PRO A 7 -18.66 -8.04 24.02
CA PRO A 7 -18.21 -9.22 23.31
C PRO A 7 -16.98 -9.82 23.99
N ARG A 8 -17.04 -11.13 24.27
CA ARG A 8 -15.92 -11.92 24.83
C ARG A 8 -14.77 -11.94 23.82
N ILE A 9 -13.64 -11.35 24.18
CA ILE A 9 -12.39 -11.44 23.40
C ILE A 9 -11.81 -12.84 23.64
N THR A 10 -11.83 -13.70 22.62
CA THR A 10 -11.17 -15.02 22.68
C THR A 10 -9.68 -14.87 22.40
N PRO A 11 -8.78 -15.43 23.23
CA PRO A 11 -7.35 -15.34 22.99
C PRO A 11 -6.95 -16.13 21.74
N LYS A 12 -6.05 -15.55 20.92
CA LYS A 12 -5.49 -16.20 19.72
C LYS A 12 -4.62 -17.40 20.15
N PRO A 13 -4.81 -18.61 19.57
CA PRO A 13 -3.97 -19.76 19.90
C PRO A 13 -2.53 -19.53 19.42
N ILE A 14 -1.58 -19.73 20.34
CA ILE A 14 -0.13 -19.60 20.08
C ILE A 14 0.36 -20.88 19.39
N LEU A 15 1.04 -20.74 18.25
CA LEU A 15 1.53 -21.83 17.42
C LEU A 15 2.68 -22.61 18.11
N ILE A 16 2.44 -23.88 18.45
CA ILE A 16 3.51 -24.83 18.76
C ILE A 16 3.78 -25.67 17.50
N LYS A 17 5.04 -25.73 17.06
CA LYS A 17 5.45 -26.59 15.93
C LYS A 17 5.51 -28.04 16.39
N THR A 18 4.57 -28.87 15.93
CA THR A 18 4.73 -30.33 15.92
C THR A 18 5.17 -30.76 14.53
N TYR A 19 6.23 -31.57 14.44
CA TYR A 19 6.72 -32.14 13.17
C TYR A 19 6.00 -33.47 12.93
N ALA A 20 5.55 -33.70 11.70
CA ALA A 20 4.86 -34.93 11.30
C ALA A 20 5.87 -36.07 11.05
N THR A 21 5.64 -37.24 11.66
CA THR A 21 6.35 -38.49 11.38
C THR A 21 5.71 -39.20 10.18
N ALA A 22 6.51 -39.76 9.28
CA ALA A 22 6.04 -40.43 8.06
C ALA A 22 5.32 -41.77 8.36
N PRO A 23 4.22 -42.11 7.65
CA PRO A 23 3.54 -43.38 7.82
C PRO A 23 4.28 -44.53 7.11
N GLN A 24 4.60 -45.61 7.83
CA GLN A 24 5.02 -46.88 7.24
C GLN A 24 3.80 -47.75 6.95
N GLY A 25 3.47 -47.96 5.67
CA GLY A 25 2.44 -48.93 5.27
C GLY A 25 2.18 -48.94 3.76
N ARG A 26 2.30 -50.12 3.13
CA ARG A 26 2.05 -50.34 1.70
C ARG A 26 0.56 -50.51 1.41
N GLY A 27 0.10 -49.93 0.29
CA GLY A 27 -0.96 -50.52 -0.53
C GLY A 27 -2.40 -50.30 -0.08
N GLY A 28 -2.84 -49.05 0.00
CA GLY A 28 -4.26 -48.67 0.07
C GLY A 28 -4.38 -47.17 -0.18
N ARG A 29 -5.43 -46.71 -0.85
CA ARG A 29 -5.72 -45.27 -0.95
C ARG A 29 -5.78 -44.74 0.48
N PRO A 30 -4.86 -43.85 0.92
CA PRO A 30 -4.81 -43.46 2.32
C PRO A 30 -6.15 -42.83 2.65
N GLU A 31 -6.83 -43.39 3.66
CA GLU A 31 -7.94 -42.74 4.33
C GLU A 31 -7.45 -41.32 4.66
N ALA A 32 -8.17 -40.31 4.16
CA ALA A 32 -7.63 -38.95 4.05
C ALA A 32 -6.97 -38.53 5.37
N ALA A 33 -5.64 -38.36 5.35
CA ALA A 33 -4.88 -37.95 6.51
C ALA A 33 -5.57 -36.74 7.16
N PRO A 34 -5.66 -36.66 8.50
CA PRO A 34 -6.32 -35.54 9.17
C PRO A 34 -5.83 -34.23 8.54
N PRO A 35 -6.74 -33.33 8.11
CA PRO A 35 -6.35 -32.10 7.46
C PRO A 35 -5.35 -31.37 8.34
N ASP A 36 -4.22 -30.95 7.75
CA ASP A 36 -3.19 -30.20 8.47
C ASP A 36 -3.87 -29.04 9.22
N PRO A 37 -3.68 -28.91 10.55
CA PRO A 37 -4.30 -27.83 11.33
C PRO A 37 -3.96 -26.44 10.77
N ARG A 38 -2.85 -26.27 10.05
CA ARG A 38 -2.54 -25.03 9.32
C ARG A 38 -3.53 -24.77 8.19
N ASN A 39 -3.89 -25.78 7.42
CA ASN A 39 -4.86 -25.63 6.33
C ASN A 39 -6.24 -25.29 6.88
N ASP A 40 -6.63 -25.84 8.04
CA ASP A 40 -7.89 -25.50 8.69
C ASP A 40 -7.89 -24.10 9.32
N ILE A 41 -6.75 -23.65 9.87
CA ILE A 41 -6.58 -22.26 10.30
C ILE A 41 -6.67 -21.32 9.08
N ILE A 42 -5.98 -21.63 7.98
CA ILE A 42 -6.03 -20.84 6.75
C ILE A 42 -7.47 -20.79 6.23
N ARG A 43 -8.16 -21.92 6.15
CA ARG A 43 -9.58 -21.99 5.75
C ARG A 43 -10.46 -21.12 6.65
N ARG A 44 -10.32 -21.22 7.97
CA ARG A 44 -11.08 -20.39 8.94
C ARG A 44 -10.75 -18.90 8.85
N THR A 45 -9.54 -18.52 8.45
CA THR A 45 -9.17 -17.11 8.27
C THR A 45 -9.69 -16.52 6.96
N LEU A 46 -9.65 -17.28 5.88
CA LEU A 46 -10.14 -16.85 4.56
C LEU A 46 -11.67 -16.90 4.49
N TYR A 47 -12.26 -17.91 5.12
CA TYR A 47 -13.70 -18.13 5.23
C TYR A 47 -14.04 -18.14 6.72
N PRO A 48 -14.26 -16.95 7.32
CA PRO A 48 -14.64 -16.88 8.72
C PRO A 48 -15.90 -17.71 8.95
N GLU A 49 -15.88 -18.47 10.04
CA GLU A 49 -17.03 -19.27 10.45
C GLU A 49 -18.30 -18.39 10.45
N PRO A 50 -19.42 -18.88 9.90
CA PRO A 50 -20.66 -18.13 9.86
C PRO A 50 -21.00 -17.61 11.25
N ARG A 51 -21.03 -16.28 11.43
CA ARG A 51 -21.50 -15.70 12.69
C ARG A 51 -23.01 -15.95 12.77
N PRO A 52 -23.54 -16.36 13.92
CA PRO A 52 -24.98 -16.41 14.10
C PRO A 52 -25.54 -15.02 13.85
N ASN A 53 -26.51 -14.91 12.94
CA ASN A 53 -27.27 -13.69 12.73
C ASN A 53 -28.13 -13.37 13.98
N VAL A 54 -28.92 -12.30 13.94
CA VAL A 54 -29.84 -11.94 15.05
C VAL A 54 -30.88 -13.03 15.35
N THR A 55 -31.13 -13.92 14.40
CA THR A 55 -32.02 -15.09 14.53
C THR A 55 -31.28 -16.38 14.95
N GLY A 56 -29.95 -16.34 15.12
CA GLY A 56 -29.13 -17.50 15.47
C GLY A 56 -28.71 -18.42 14.32
N LEU A 57 -29.08 -18.13 13.06
CA LEU A 57 -28.69 -18.92 11.89
C LEU A 57 -27.31 -18.53 11.35
N PRO A 58 -26.52 -19.50 10.86
CA PRO A 58 -25.23 -19.24 10.22
C PRO A 58 -25.41 -18.47 8.91
N SER A 59 -24.82 -17.26 8.80
CA SER A 59 -24.78 -16.49 7.55
C SER A 59 -23.45 -16.68 6.83
N SER A 60 -23.51 -17.15 5.58
CA SER A 60 -22.33 -17.31 4.72
C SER A 60 -21.72 -15.94 4.36
N PRO A 61 -20.38 -15.81 4.30
CA PRO A 61 -19.71 -14.58 3.86
C PRO A 61 -19.95 -14.25 2.38
N THR A 62 -20.31 -15.25 1.58
CA THR A 62 -20.67 -15.11 0.16
C THR A 62 -22.12 -15.57 -0.04
N GLY A 63 -23.00 -14.70 -0.56
CA GLY A 63 -24.42 -15.02 -0.79
C GLY A 63 -25.39 -13.85 -0.61
N VAL A 64 -26.64 -14.19 -0.26
CA VAL A 64 -27.84 -13.33 -0.10
C VAL A 64 -27.75 -12.39 1.11
N HIS A 65 -28.57 -11.33 1.09
CA HIS A 65 -28.80 -10.30 2.12
C HIS A 65 -28.38 -10.69 3.54
N ARG A 66 -27.52 -9.87 4.14
CA ARG A 66 -26.94 -10.07 5.46
C ARG A 66 -27.59 -9.15 6.49
N PRO A 67 -28.49 -9.66 7.36
CA PRO A 67 -29.20 -8.82 8.33
C PRO A 67 -28.27 -8.23 9.40
N ASP A 68 -27.14 -8.90 9.69
CA ASP A 68 -26.13 -8.42 10.62
C ASP A 68 -25.41 -7.17 10.10
N VAL A 69 -25.13 -7.11 8.78
CA VAL A 69 -24.57 -5.91 8.14
C VAL A 69 -25.58 -4.78 8.15
N GLN A 70 -26.85 -5.06 7.86
CA GLN A 70 -27.91 -4.06 7.91
C GLN A 70 -28.05 -3.45 9.31
N LEU A 71 -28.08 -4.28 10.36
CA LEU A 71 -28.15 -3.80 11.74
C LEU A 71 -26.91 -3.01 12.16
N ALA A 72 -25.74 -3.40 11.67
CA ALA A 72 -24.50 -2.64 11.89
C ALA A 72 -24.57 -1.27 11.20
N LEU A 73 -25.12 -1.19 9.98
CA LEU A 73 -25.36 0.06 9.27
C LEU A 73 -26.39 0.93 9.98
N GLU A 74 -27.52 0.37 10.40
CA GLU A 74 -28.56 1.07 11.19
C GLU A 74 -28.00 1.61 12.52
N ARG A 75 -27.04 0.93 13.14
CA ARG A 75 -26.36 1.40 14.35
C ARG A 75 -25.33 2.51 14.08
N ALA A 76 -24.63 2.44 12.95
CA ALA A 76 -23.54 3.36 12.62
C ALA A 76 -24.03 4.65 11.94
N ILE A 77 -25.11 4.56 11.16
CA ILE A 77 -25.67 5.66 10.38
C ILE A 77 -26.81 6.32 11.17
N PRO A 78 -26.69 7.62 11.53
CA PRO A 78 -27.74 8.31 12.26
C PRO A 78 -29.07 8.40 11.48
N SER A 79 -28.99 8.71 10.18
CA SER A 79 -30.12 8.72 9.24
C SER A 79 -29.63 8.56 7.79
N ALA A 80 -30.50 8.08 6.90
CA ALA A 80 -30.17 7.97 5.47
C ALA A 80 -29.82 9.34 4.85
N GLU A 81 -30.58 10.38 5.21
CA GLU A 81 -30.35 11.75 4.77
C GLU A 81 -28.98 12.30 5.22
N ALA A 82 -28.58 12.02 6.46
CA ALA A 82 -27.28 12.42 6.98
C ALA A 82 -26.15 11.71 6.23
N HIS A 83 -26.29 10.42 5.96
CA HIS A 83 -25.33 9.66 5.16
C HIS A 83 -25.19 10.23 3.75
N GLU A 84 -26.29 10.46 3.03
CA GLU A 84 -26.27 11.03 1.68
C GLU A 84 -25.65 12.43 1.65
N THR A 85 -25.90 13.23 2.68
CA THR A 85 -25.35 14.58 2.79
C THR A 85 -23.84 14.54 3.02
N ILE A 86 -23.37 13.70 3.94
CA ILE A 86 -21.94 13.49 4.20
C ILE A 86 -21.24 12.98 2.94
N GLU A 87 -21.81 12.00 2.25
CA GLU A 87 -21.25 11.44 1.01
C GLU A 87 -21.17 12.48 -0.11
N ARG A 88 -22.23 13.26 -0.32
CA ARG A 88 -22.21 14.35 -1.33
C ARG A 88 -21.18 15.42 -0.98
N ALA A 89 -21.11 15.82 0.28
CA ALA A 89 -20.13 16.80 0.75
C ALA A 89 -18.69 16.29 0.57
N TRP A 90 -18.44 15.01 0.88
CA TRP A 90 -17.14 14.36 0.71
C TRP A 90 -16.73 14.30 -0.77
N LYS A 91 -17.63 13.87 -1.66
CA LYS A 91 -17.36 13.84 -3.12
C LYS A 91 -17.10 15.24 -3.67
N LEU A 92 -17.84 16.25 -3.22
CA LEU A 92 -17.61 17.64 -3.59
C LEU A 92 -16.23 18.13 -3.12
N TYR A 93 -15.85 17.81 -1.88
CA TYR A 93 -14.52 18.13 -1.35
C TYR A 93 -13.41 17.45 -2.15
N GLN A 94 -13.53 16.15 -2.43
CA GLN A 94 -12.56 15.41 -3.25
C GLN A 94 -12.40 16.01 -4.66
N ARG A 95 -13.51 16.46 -5.26
CA ARG A 95 -13.48 17.17 -6.54
C ARG A 95 -12.68 18.47 -6.44
N ARG A 96 -12.95 19.30 -5.43
CA ARG A 96 -12.20 20.56 -5.20
C ARG A 96 -10.71 20.30 -5.00
N VAL A 97 -10.35 19.32 -4.17
CA VAL A 97 -8.94 18.95 -3.94
C VAL A 97 -8.25 18.51 -5.24
N ARG A 98 -8.96 17.82 -6.14
CA ARG A 98 -8.42 17.45 -7.46
C ARG A 98 -8.22 18.68 -8.33
N GLU A 99 -9.23 19.54 -8.44
CA GLU A 99 -9.19 20.77 -9.24
C GLU A 99 -8.07 21.71 -8.76
N GLU A 100 -7.88 21.85 -7.44
CA GLU A 100 -6.78 22.63 -6.85
C GLU A 100 -5.40 22.07 -7.21
N ARG A 101 -5.22 20.74 -7.13
CA ARG A 101 -3.96 20.07 -7.52
C ARG A 101 -3.69 20.23 -9.01
N GLU A 102 -4.70 20.06 -9.86
CA GLU A 102 -4.58 20.25 -11.30
C GLU A 102 -4.24 21.70 -11.66
N ALA A 103 -4.88 22.68 -11.01
CA ALA A 103 -4.57 24.09 -11.19
C ALA A 103 -3.14 24.43 -10.73
N GLU A 104 -2.66 23.86 -9.62
CA GLU A 104 -1.28 24.02 -9.18
C GLU A 104 -0.27 23.39 -10.15
N LEU A 105 -0.55 22.18 -10.65
CA LEU A 105 0.26 21.52 -11.67
C LEU A 105 0.31 22.34 -12.98
N GLY A 106 -0.84 22.89 -13.41
CA GLY A 106 -0.92 23.79 -14.56
C GLY A 106 -0.03 25.02 -14.38
N ARG A 107 -0.10 25.69 -13.23
CA ARG A 107 0.76 26.85 -12.91
C ARG A 107 2.25 26.50 -12.94
N LYS A 108 2.65 25.38 -12.33
CA LYS A 108 4.04 24.91 -12.34
C LYS A 108 4.51 24.61 -13.77
N TYR A 109 3.68 23.95 -14.56
CA TYR A 109 3.97 23.65 -15.95
C TYR A 109 4.13 24.91 -16.81
N GLU A 110 3.21 25.88 -16.70
CA GLU A 110 3.32 27.15 -17.41
C GLU A 110 4.58 27.92 -17.04
N SER A 111 4.91 27.99 -15.75
CA SER A 111 6.14 28.62 -15.28
C SER A 111 7.38 27.94 -15.86
N MET A 112 7.42 26.60 -15.87
CA MET A 112 8.51 25.83 -16.43
C MET A 112 8.62 26.05 -17.95
N ARG A 113 7.51 26.02 -18.67
CA ARG A 113 7.46 26.25 -20.13
C ARG A 113 8.02 27.62 -20.49
N LYS A 114 7.58 28.68 -19.79
CA LYS A 114 8.10 30.04 -19.97
C LYS A 114 9.60 30.12 -19.73
N ALA A 115 10.10 29.50 -18.66
CA ALA A 115 11.53 29.49 -18.36
C ALA A 115 12.36 28.79 -19.46
N VAL A 116 11.86 27.67 -20.00
CA VAL A 116 12.50 26.93 -21.09
C VAL A 116 12.46 27.70 -22.41
N GLU A 117 11.37 28.43 -22.70
CA GLU A 117 11.26 29.33 -23.85
C GLU A 117 12.34 30.42 -23.79
N VAL A 118 12.50 31.08 -22.64
CA VAL A 118 13.56 32.08 -22.43
C VAL A 118 14.96 31.46 -22.54
N LEU A 119 15.19 30.28 -21.97
CA LEU A 119 16.48 29.58 -22.07
C LEU A 119 16.86 29.30 -23.52
N LYS A 120 15.89 28.93 -24.36
CA LYS A 120 16.11 28.66 -25.79
C LYS A 120 16.60 29.88 -26.55
N GLU A 121 16.12 31.07 -26.18
CA GLU A 121 16.53 32.34 -26.80
C GLU A 121 17.94 32.77 -26.35
N LEU A 122 18.29 32.54 -25.08
CA LEU A 122 19.55 32.97 -24.49
C LEU A 122 20.72 32.02 -24.76
N ASP A 123 20.51 30.71 -24.56
CA ASP A 123 21.55 29.69 -24.71
C ASP A 123 20.98 28.39 -25.31
N PRO A 124 21.15 28.21 -26.64
CA PRO A 124 20.71 27.00 -27.33
C PRO A 124 21.40 25.72 -26.85
N VAL A 125 22.63 25.79 -26.31
CA VAL A 125 23.38 24.62 -25.84
C VAL A 125 22.79 24.10 -24.55
N SER A 126 22.62 24.97 -23.54
CA SER A 126 21.95 24.60 -22.28
C SER A 126 20.50 24.15 -22.50
N TYR A 127 19.80 24.74 -23.47
CA TYR A 127 18.46 24.28 -23.86
C TYR A 127 18.48 22.84 -24.40
N ALA A 128 19.44 22.50 -25.26
CA ALA A 128 19.55 21.14 -25.82
C ALA A 128 19.82 20.09 -24.73
N GLU A 129 20.63 20.44 -23.72
CA GLU A 129 20.86 19.58 -22.56
C GLU A 129 19.62 19.43 -21.67
N ALA A 130 18.92 20.52 -21.37
CA ALA A 130 17.72 20.50 -20.54
C ALA A 130 16.54 19.76 -21.22
N ALA A 131 16.43 19.87 -22.55
CA ALA A 131 15.42 19.16 -23.34
C ALA A 131 15.75 17.68 -23.58
N ARG A 132 16.95 17.23 -23.17
CA ARG A 132 17.36 15.83 -23.29
C ARG A 132 16.46 14.96 -22.40
N GLY A 133 15.63 14.13 -23.03
CA GLY A 133 14.85 13.13 -22.32
C GLY A 133 15.78 12.11 -21.64
N VAL A 134 15.65 11.94 -20.33
CA VAL A 134 16.38 10.93 -19.58
C VAL A 134 15.53 9.65 -19.53
N ASP A 135 15.98 8.59 -20.21
CA ASP A 135 15.39 7.26 -20.06
C ASP A 135 16.01 6.53 -18.86
N SER A 136 15.36 6.61 -17.71
CA SER A 136 15.82 5.98 -16.46
C SER A 136 15.97 4.46 -16.53
N ARG A 137 15.43 3.80 -17.56
CA ARG A 137 15.55 2.34 -17.72
C ARG A 137 16.88 1.93 -18.33
N ARG A 138 17.60 2.85 -19.00
CA ARG A 138 18.85 2.57 -19.71
C ARG A 138 19.98 3.39 -19.10
N LEU A 139 20.86 2.72 -18.36
CA LEU A 139 22.13 3.33 -17.94
C LEU A 139 23.03 3.49 -19.16
N GLY A 140 23.57 4.69 -19.39
CA GLY A 140 24.47 4.98 -20.51
C GLY A 140 25.77 4.15 -20.43
N GLU A 141 26.43 3.92 -21.55
CA GLU A 141 27.67 3.12 -21.60
C GLU A 141 28.77 3.72 -20.71
N ALA A 142 28.95 5.04 -20.78
CA ALA A 142 29.89 5.78 -19.94
C ALA A 142 29.57 5.70 -18.44
N GLU A 143 28.29 5.64 -18.05
CA GLU A 143 27.89 5.50 -16.65
C GLU A 143 28.11 4.07 -16.14
N ARG A 144 27.90 3.06 -17.00
CA ARG A 144 28.18 1.65 -16.68
C ARG A 144 29.67 1.44 -16.42
N GLU A 145 30.54 2.09 -17.17
CA GLU A 145 31.99 2.02 -16.97
C GLU A 145 32.39 2.66 -15.64
N ARG A 146 31.89 3.86 -15.34
CA ARG A 146 32.10 4.52 -14.04
C ARG A 146 31.60 3.65 -12.88
N MET A 147 30.47 2.96 -13.03
CA MET A 147 29.97 2.02 -12.02
C MET A 147 30.84 0.77 -11.84
N LYS A 148 31.54 0.31 -12.88
CA LYS A 148 32.46 -0.84 -12.77
C LYS A 148 33.72 -0.50 -11.99
N GLU A 149 34.21 0.73 -12.13
CA GLU A 149 35.39 1.24 -11.41
C GLU A 149 35.11 1.53 -9.93
N MET A 150 33.85 1.81 -9.57
CA MET A 150 33.48 2.08 -8.19
C MET A 150 33.52 0.85 -7.28
N ARG A 151 34.01 1.07 -6.05
CA ARG A 151 33.93 0.07 -4.96
C ARG A 151 32.47 -0.35 -4.73
N ARG A 152 32.25 -1.63 -4.43
CA ARG A 152 30.90 -2.25 -4.27
C ARG A 152 29.90 -1.45 -3.43
N GLY A 153 30.35 -0.81 -2.34
CA GLY A 153 29.50 0.03 -1.48
C GLY A 153 29.05 1.33 -2.15
N ALA A 154 29.96 2.00 -2.86
CA ALA A 154 29.68 3.21 -3.63
C ALA A 154 28.80 2.90 -4.84
N ARG A 155 29.04 1.76 -5.52
CA ARG A 155 28.21 1.30 -6.64
C ARG A 155 26.74 1.12 -6.24
N LYS A 156 26.46 0.50 -5.10
CA LYS A 156 25.08 0.32 -4.60
C LYS A 156 24.39 1.66 -4.28
N LYS A 157 25.16 2.69 -3.88
CA LYS A 157 24.64 4.04 -3.66
C LYS A 157 24.42 4.79 -4.97
N ALA A 158 25.32 4.68 -5.93
CA ALA A 158 25.12 5.24 -7.28
C ALA A 158 23.88 4.62 -7.97
N GLU A 159 23.69 3.31 -7.83
CA GLU A 159 22.47 2.61 -8.31
C GLU A 159 21.18 3.09 -7.62
N SER A 160 21.27 3.74 -6.46
CA SER A 160 20.10 4.32 -5.79
C SER A 160 19.72 5.72 -6.29
N ARG A 161 20.58 6.34 -7.11
CA ARG A 161 20.46 7.71 -7.64
C ARG A 161 20.51 7.70 -9.17
N VAL A 162 19.75 6.80 -9.79
CA VAL A 162 19.63 6.74 -11.25
C VAL A 162 18.91 7.99 -11.75
N GLU A 163 19.45 8.62 -12.79
CA GLU A 163 18.89 9.83 -13.40
C GLU A 163 17.43 9.57 -13.87
N GLY A 164 16.53 10.50 -13.55
CA GLY A 164 15.09 10.41 -13.84
C GLY A 164 14.27 9.49 -12.92
N LEU A 165 14.90 8.75 -11.99
CA LEU A 165 14.19 8.09 -10.90
C LEU A 165 14.34 8.89 -9.60
N PHE A 166 13.31 8.85 -8.75
CA PHE A 166 13.38 9.44 -7.43
C PHE A 166 14.44 8.74 -6.56
N PRO A 167 15.31 9.49 -5.85
CA PRO A 167 16.27 8.91 -4.93
C PRO A 167 15.58 8.10 -3.83
N ARG A 168 16.16 6.94 -3.48
CA ARG A 168 15.61 6.05 -2.44
C ARG A 168 15.59 6.68 -1.04
N GLU A 169 16.40 7.70 -0.82
CA GLU A 169 16.44 8.46 0.42
C GLU A 169 15.20 9.35 0.60
N MET A 170 14.49 9.69 -0.48
CA MET A 170 13.24 10.43 -0.43
C MET A 170 12.11 9.50 0.00
N ARG A 171 11.83 9.48 1.31
CA ARG A 171 10.85 8.59 1.93
C ARG A 171 9.43 9.15 1.81
N ILE A 172 8.46 8.23 1.84
CA ILE A 172 7.04 8.57 1.97
C ILE A 172 6.80 9.14 3.38
N PRO A 173 6.02 10.23 3.52
CA PRO A 173 5.65 10.75 4.82
C PRO A 173 4.99 9.69 5.72
N THR A 174 5.36 9.68 7.00
CA THR A 174 4.83 8.78 8.04
C THR A 174 4.00 9.56 9.05
N ASP A 175 3.05 8.90 9.71
CA ASP A 175 2.15 9.54 10.68
C ASP A 175 2.90 10.21 11.85
N THR A 176 4.00 9.61 12.30
CA THR A 176 4.90 10.20 13.30
C THR A 176 6.31 10.34 12.74
N PRO A 177 7.08 11.36 13.15
CA PRO A 177 8.45 11.53 12.69
C PRO A 177 9.36 10.44 13.29
N SER A 178 10.50 10.20 12.62
CA SER A 178 11.56 9.34 13.15
C SER A 178 12.13 9.91 14.45
N ARG A 179 12.58 9.04 15.36
CA ARG A 179 13.24 9.44 16.62
C ARG A 179 14.44 10.36 16.38
N ASP A 180 15.23 10.03 15.37
CA ASP A 180 16.44 10.79 15.02
C ASP A 180 16.14 12.02 14.13
N GLY A 181 14.87 12.24 13.74
CA GLY A 181 14.45 13.37 12.94
C GLY A 181 15.14 13.44 11.57
N TRP A 182 15.89 14.52 11.33
CA TRP A 182 16.64 14.78 10.10
C TRP A 182 18.12 14.43 10.25
N ASN A 183 18.69 13.76 9.24
CA ASN A 183 20.12 13.43 9.25
C ASN A 183 20.98 14.62 8.82
N HIS A 184 21.51 15.37 9.79
CA HIS A 184 22.43 16.49 9.55
C HIS A 184 23.84 16.05 9.12
N GLY A 185 24.22 14.79 9.37
CA GLY A 185 25.52 14.23 9.00
C GLY A 185 25.54 13.55 7.63
N TRP A 186 24.63 13.94 6.73
CA TRP A 186 24.52 13.31 5.41
C TRP A 186 25.73 13.63 4.52
N THR A 187 26.24 12.61 3.82
CA THR A 187 27.38 12.73 2.89
C THR A 187 27.10 12.01 1.57
N ALA A 188 27.52 12.60 0.45
CA ALA A 188 27.19 12.12 -0.90
C ALA A 188 27.98 10.90 -1.41
N LEU A 189 28.97 10.40 -0.65
CA LEU A 189 29.90 9.32 -1.02
C LEU A 189 29.26 7.93 -1.13
#